data_AF-A0A1A8W6C8-F1
#
_entry.id   AF-A0A1A8W6C8-F1
#
_cell.length_a   1.000
_cell.length_b   1.000
_cell.length_c   1.000
_cell.angle_alpha   90.00
_cell.angle_beta   90.00
_cell.angle_gamma   90.00
#
_symmetry.space_group_name_H-M   'P 1'
#
loop_
_entity.id
_entity.type
_entity.pdbx_description
1 polymer ?
#
loop_
_entity_poly.entity_id
_entity_poly.type
_entity_poly.pdbx_seq_one_letter_code
_entity_poly.pdbx_strand_id
1 'polypeptide(L)'
;MDGNVETMKPYFPAVLQGCESVCDKFFKCLNKNLQPYGNENSARNGINQCHPLKINYEKCTEEKLKNMKKNSLMFLTSYKDGCEKRK
;
A
#
# COMPACT_ATOMS: atom_id res chain seq x y z
N MET A 1 -22.15 -2.85 -11.73
CA MET A 1 -21.18 -1.73 -11.72
C MET A 1 -19.81 -2.35 -11.60
N ASP A 2 -19.25 -2.79 -12.72
CA ASP A 2 -17.90 -3.36 -12.80
C ASP A 2 -16.90 -2.20 -12.90
N GLY A 3 -16.84 -1.41 -11.83
CA GLY A 3 -15.76 -0.48 -11.61
C GLY A 3 -14.63 -1.29 -11.00
N ASN A 4 -13.57 -1.52 -11.76
CA ASN A 4 -12.29 -2.00 -11.26
C ASN A 4 -11.80 -0.96 -10.23
N VAL A 5 -12.31 -1.03 -9.00
CA VAL A 5 -11.76 -0.28 -7.86
C VAL A 5 -10.39 -0.89 -7.73
N GLU A 6 -9.41 -0.20 -8.28
CA GLU A 6 -8.00 -0.55 -8.33
C GLU A 6 -7.50 -0.58 -6.88
N THR A 7 -7.87 -1.66 -6.21
CA THR A 7 -7.75 -1.85 -4.77
C THR A 7 -6.27 -1.85 -4.47
N MET A 8 -5.89 -1.06 -3.47
CA MET A 8 -4.49 -1.01 -3.04
C MET A 8 -4.05 -2.43 -2.69
N LYS A 9 -2.82 -2.77 -3.04
CA LYS A 9 -2.27 -4.10 -2.75
C LYS A 9 -2.28 -4.37 -1.23
N PRO A 10 -2.40 -5.63 -0.79
CA PRO A 10 -2.57 -5.98 0.63
C PRO A 10 -1.47 -5.50 1.58
N TYR A 11 -0.30 -5.13 1.06
CA TYR A 11 0.80 -4.60 1.85
C TYR A 11 0.67 -3.09 2.13
N PHE A 12 -0.26 -2.37 1.52
CA PHE A 12 -0.49 -0.96 1.85
C PHE A 12 -1.00 -0.81 3.30
N PRO A 13 -0.54 0.20 4.08
CA PRO A 13 0.40 1.28 3.75
C PRO A 13 1.84 1.02 4.25
N ALA A 14 2.37 -0.20 4.10
CA ALA A 14 3.69 -0.55 4.61
C ALA A 14 4.81 0.28 3.96
N VAL A 15 5.84 0.60 4.75
CA VAL A 15 7.08 1.22 4.28
C VAL A 15 8.22 0.25 4.55
N LEU A 16 8.78 -0.31 3.48
CA LEU A 16 9.92 -1.22 3.57
C LEU A 16 11.24 -0.46 3.47
N GLN A 17 12.27 -0.98 4.15
CA GLN A 17 13.61 -0.38 4.13
C GLN A 17 14.17 -0.30 2.70
N GLY A 18 14.60 0.90 2.30
CA GLY A 18 15.05 1.23 0.96
C GLY A 18 13.94 1.67 -0.01
N CYS A 19 12.69 1.77 0.43
CA CYS A 19 11.57 2.34 -0.33
C CYS A 19 11.04 3.65 0.28
N GLU A 20 11.68 4.20 1.30
CA GLU A 20 11.18 5.32 2.12
C GLU A 20 10.86 6.55 1.26
N SER A 21 11.75 6.90 0.32
CA SER A 21 11.55 8.08 -0.54
C SER A 21 10.35 7.93 -1.48
N VAL A 22 10.11 6.75 -2.05
CA VAL A 22 8.95 6.53 -2.93
C VAL A 22 7.65 6.46 -2.13
N CYS A 23 7.68 5.86 -0.93
CA CYS A 23 6.55 5.84 -0.01
C CYS A 23 6.17 7.25 0.43
N ASP A 24 7.14 8.06 0.86
CA ASP A 24 6.91 9.44 1.32
C ASP A 24 6.27 10.31 0.22
N LYS A 25 6.79 10.23 -1.02
CA LYS A 25 6.20 10.94 -2.16
C LYS A 25 4.76 10.52 -2.42
N PHE A 26 4.49 9.21 -2.41
CA PHE A 26 3.15 8.68 -2.64
C PHE A 26 2.17 9.10 -1.54
N PHE A 27 2.53 8.93 -0.28
CA PHE A 27 1.65 9.27 0.84
C PHE A 27 1.42 10.77 0.99
N LYS A 28 2.41 11.62 0.70
CA LYS A 28 2.23 13.07 0.61
C LYS A 28 1.24 13.45 -0.48
N CYS A 29 1.33 12.79 -1.65
CA CYS A 29 0.36 13.00 -2.73
C CYS A 29 -1.05 12.61 -2.30
N LEU A 30 -1.22 11.44 -1.67
CA LEU A 30 -2.52 11.00 -1.15
C LEU A 30 -3.08 12.00 -0.13
N ASN A 31 -2.29 12.39 0.86
CA ASN A 31 -2.74 13.30 1.91
C ASN A 31 -3.18 14.66 1.35
N LYS A 32 -2.50 15.15 0.31
CA LYS A 32 -2.84 16.42 -0.34
C LYS A 32 -4.11 16.32 -1.18
N ASN A 33 -4.26 15.24 -1.96
CA ASN A 33 -5.30 15.17 -2.98
C ASN A 33 -6.55 14.36 -2.57
N LEU A 34 -6.52 13.66 -1.44
CA LEU A 34 -7.71 12.99 -0.86
C LEU A 34 -8.58 13.91 -0.01
N GLN A 35 -8.22 15.19 0.11
CA GLN A 35 -9.04 16.18 0.79
C GLN A 35 -10.05 16.80 -0.19
N PRO A 36 -11.29 17.12 0.25
CA PRO A 36 -11.85 16.86 1.59
C PRO A 36 -12.19 15.37 1.80
N TYR A 37 -12.00 14.89 3.03
CA TYR A 37 -12.28 13.50 3.39
C TYR A 37 -13.78 13.18 3.24
N GLY A 38 -14.09 11.92 2.89
CA GLY A 38 -15.47 11.44 2.73
C GLY A 38 -16.12 11.81 1.40
N ASN A 39 -15.43 12.52 0.51
CA ASN A 39 -15.92 12.84 -0.84
C ASN A 39 -15.37 11.84 -1.87
N GLU A 40 -16.25 11.02 -2.45
CA GLU A 40 -15.87 9.96 -3.40
C GLU A 40 -15.21 10.50 -4.68
N ASN A 41 -15.69 11.63 -5.22
CA ASN A 41 -15.10 12.26 -6.40
C ASN A 41 -13.68 12.76 -6.12
N SER A 42 -13.45 13.34 -4.94
CA SER A 42 -12.14 13.80 -4.50
C SER A 42 -11.20 12.62 -4.26
N ALA A 43 -11.72 11.51 -3.69
CA ALA A 43 -10.95 10.28 -3.55
C ALA A 43 -10.53 9.71 -4.91
N ARG A 44 -11.46 9.60 -5.87
CA ARG A 44 -11.16 9.10 -7.22
C ARG A 44 -10.14 9.98 -7.94
N ASN A 45 -10.34 11.29 -7.92
CA ASN A 45 -9.43 12.24 -8.56
C ASN A 45 -8.06 12.26 -7.88
N GLY A 46 -8.01 12.21 -6.55
CA GLY A 46 -6.77 12.19 -5.79
C GLY A 46 -5.96 10.94 -6.04
N ILE A 47 -6.59 9.76 -6.08
CA ILE A 47 -5.92 8.51 -6.45
C ILE A 47 -5.36 8.59 -7.87
N ASN A 48 -6.13 9.10 -8.84
CA ASN A 48 -5.69 9.23 -10.23
C ASN A 48 -4.47 10.16 -10.36
N GLN A 49 -4.45 11.28 -9.64
CA GLN A 49 -3.30 12.20 -9.62
C GLN A 49 -2.04 11.56 -9.01
N CYS A 50 -2.22 10.64 -8.07
CA CYS A 50 -1.13 9.93 -7.42
C CYS A 50 -0.77 8.60 -8.08
N HIS A 51 -1.43 8.21 -9.18
CA HIS A 51 -1.26 6.91 -9.83
C HIS A 51 0.19 6.61 -10.26
N PRO A 52 0.96 7.55 -10.85
CA PRO A 52 2.37 7.30 -11.15
C PRO A 52 3.22 7.01 -9.90
N LEU A 53 2.91 7.67 -8.78
CA LEU A 53 3.58 7.46 -7.50
C LEU A 53 3.17 6.13 -6.85
N LYS A 54 1.90 5.72 -7.02
CA LYS A 54 1.38 4.41 -6.62
C LYS A 54 2.18 3.30 -7.30
N ILE A 55 2.37 3.37 -8.62
CA ILE A 55 3.12 2.34 -9.38
C ILE A 55 4.56 2.22 -8.85
N ASN A 56 5.23 3.34 -8.57
CA ASN A 56 6.60 3.33 -8.04
C ASN A 56 6.68 2.74 -6.62
N TYR A 57 5.71 3.08 -5.77
CA TYR A 57 5.56 2.52 -4.44
C TYR A 57 5.34 1.01 -4.48
N GLU A 58 4.40 0.55 -5.31
CA GLU A 58 4.06 -0.87 -5.47
C GLU A 58 5.26 -1.66 -6.01
N LYS A 59 5.92 -1.15 -7.06
CA LYS A 59 7.10 -1.80 -7.66
C LYS A 59 8.22 -1.97 -6.63
N CYS A 60 8.58 -0.92 -5.91
CA CYS A 60 9.65 -1.00 -4.91
C CYS A 60 9.30 -2.00 -3.80
N THR A 61 8.06 -1.94 -3.30
CA THR A 61 7.58 -2.81 -2.23
C THR A 61 7.56 -4.27 -2.67
N GLU A 62 7.07 -4.56 -3.88
CA GLU A 62 7.06 -5.91 -4.44
C GLU A 62 8.46 -6.47 -4.67
N GLU A 63 9.41 -5.67 -5.17
CA GLU A 63 10.80 -6.08 -5.34
C GLU A 63 11.44 -6.45 -3.99
N LYS A 64 11.21 -5.65 -2.95
CA LYS A 64 11.68 -5.94 -1.58
C LYS A 64 11.04 -7.19 -1.01
N LEU A 65 9.72 -7.36 -1.14
CA LEU A 65 9.02 -8.56 -0.68
C LEU A 65 9.48 -9.81 -1.42
N LYS A 66 9.74 -9.74 -2.74
CA LYS A 66 10.28 -10.86 -3.52
C LYS A 66 11.68 -11.25 -3.02
N ASN A 67 12.55 -10.27 -2.75
CA ASN A 67 13.88 -10.53 -2.20
C ASN A 67 13.82 -11.12 -0.78
N MET A 68 12.89 -10.62 0.06
CA MET A 68 12.65 -11.21 1.38
C MET A 68 12.14 -12.65 1.29
N LYS A 69 11.19 -12.96 0.40
CA LYS A 69 10.69 -14.33 0.19
C LYS A 69 11.76 -15.28 -0.34
N LYS A 70 12.65 -14.81 -1.22
CA LYS A 70 13.79 -15.60 -1.71
C LYS A 70 14.80 -15.91 -0.60
N ASN A 71 15.02 -14.96 0.31
CA ASN A 71 15.98 -15.11 1.41
C ASN A 71 15.36 -15.70 2.69
N SER A 72 14.03 -15.72 2.79
CA SER A 72 13.29 -16.13 3.98
C SER A 72 12.29 -17.22 3.62
N LEU A 73 12.76 -18.47 3.72
CA LEU A 73 11.94 -19.66 3.92
C LEU A 73 11.09 -19.60 5.22
N MET A 74 11.07 -18.49 5.97
CA MET A 74 10.35 -18.33 7.24
C MET A 74 9.11 -17.42 7.19
N PHE A 75 8.77 -16.80 6.06
CA PHE A 75 7.69 -15.81 6.04
C PHE A 75 6.25 -16.39 6.19
N LEU A 76 6.06 -17.70 5.99
CA LEU A 76 4.72 -18.31 6.02
C LEU A 76 4.31 -18.91 7.38
N THR A 77 5.21 -18.99 8.37
CA THR A 77 4.91 -19.64 9.66
C THR A 77 4.67 -18.69 10.83
N SER A 78 4.72 -17.37 10.62
CA SER A 78 4.60 -16.40 11.73
C SER A 78 3.26 -15.69 11.88
N TYR A 79 2.23 -16.02 11.07
CA TYR A 79 0.85 -15.74 11.47
C TYR A 79 0.39 -16.82 12.44
N LYS A 80 0.89 -16.75 13.67
CA LYS A 80 0.27 -17.43 14.80
C LYS A 80 -0.96 -16.60 15.16
N ASP A 81 -2.14 -17.22 15.06
CA ASP A 81 -3.45 -16.70 15.46
C ASP A 81 -3.35 -15.75 16.67
N GLY A 82 -3.42 -14.45 16.39
CA GLY A 82 -3.36 -13.38 17.39
C GLY A 82 -4.65 -12.58 17.49
N CYS A 83 -5.74 -13.03 16.85
CA CYS A 83 -7.06 -12.43 16.97
C CYS A 83 -8.07 -13.45 17.49
N GLU A 84 -7.71 -14.16 18.56
CA GLU A 84 -8.68 -14.91 19.37
C GLU A 84 -8.96 -14.12 20.67
N LYS A 85 -10.11 -13.46 20.65
CA LYS A 85 -10.97 -13.03 21.77
C LYS A 85 -10.30 -12.69 23.11
N ARG A 86 -10.28 -11.39 23.46
CA ARG A 86 -10.38 -10.99 24.86
C ARG A 86 -11.84 -10.65 25.18
N LYS A 87 -12.36 -11.49 26.09
CA LYS A 87 -13.58 -11.42 26.93
C LYS A 87 -14.52 -10.24 26.76
#